data_AF-A0A2K4MTK7-F1
#
_entry.id   AF-A0A2K4MTK7-F1
#
_cell.length_a   1.000
_cell.length_b   1.000
_cell.length_c   1.000
_cell.angle_alpha   90.00
_cell.angle_beta   90.00
_cell.angle_gamma   90.00
#
_symmetry.space_group_name_H-M   'P 1'
#
loop_
_entity.id
_entity.type
_entity.pdbx_description
1 polymer ?
#
loop_
_entity_poly.entity_id
_entity_poly.type
_entity_poly.pdbx_seq_one_letter_code
_entity_poly.pdbx_strand_id
1 'polypeptide(L)'
;MESFLATADKEAKENFLSALLRLDAMACYYATVSERLLLFFDNNVLQDIRLRDDVEQPLRGHRFHALLAFLALVEDHYCLDVFACVSPVVLYEASGRGKHTPKQVEEQVRLLMAEVGLATHFTGHSAPKELGEMFKRIRSDEKALRIALDEIKNKSWVRDFAGEKGHGTRIPFSLAEEECPKIQLTYFEPWHVKFLLIHIIEKNMYRENGDKKKARRLMSNPQEKAFNILKSKGDGVEELGDIELLTLCDLSSQTLMRSPDITVEITFDGSLEAALWKRANVQSRTTFVGGNDDAHDGARRFVYMMKQSQRRTEKANKRVMEYSEARVKFFEPLEIYFKKAVD
;
A
#
# COMPACT_ATOMS: atom_id res chain seq x y z
N MET A 1 1.83 -23.58 12.93
CA MET A 1 0.80 -23.61 11.88
C MET A 1 -0.15 -24.80 12.06
N GLU A 2 0.37 -26.03 12.10
CA GLU A 2 -0.45 -27.24 12.23
C GLU A 2 -1.38 -27.22 13.46
N SER A 3 -0.87 -26.79 14.62
CA SER A 3 -1.67 -26.64 15.86
C SER A 3 -2.84 -25.64 15.71
N PHE A 4 -2.62 -24.53 15.01
CA PHE A 4 -3.67 -23.55 14.71
C PHE A 4 -4.72 -24.15 13.78
N LEU A 5 -4.31 -24.75 12.65
CA LEU A 5 -5.24 -25.34 11.69
C LEU A 5 -6.03 -26.53 12.27
N ALA A 6 -5.45 -27.26 13.21
CA ALA A 6 -6.13 -28.37 13.88
C ALA A 6 -7.23 -27.90 14.84
N THR A 7 -7.05 -26.76 15.50
CA THR A 7 -7.95 -26.27 16.55
C THR A 7 -8.88 -25.15 16.09
N ALA A 8 -8.56 -24.47 14.99
CA ALA A 8 -9.35 -23.40 14.42
C ALA A 8 -10.70 -23.89 13.91
N ASP A 9 -11.75 -23.12 14.22
CA ASP A 9 -13.07 -23.29 13.63
C ASP A 9 -13.10 -22.90 12.15
N LYS A 10 -14.24 -23.10 11.50
CA LYS A 10 -14.40 -22.84 10.07
C LYS A 10 -14.18 -21.36 9.72
N GLU A 11 -14.71 -20.44 10.52
CA GLU A 11 -14.60 -19.00 10.28
C GLU A 11 -13.14 -18.53 10.40
N ALA A 12 -12.42 -19.03 11.41
CA ALA A 12 -10.99 -18.77 11.60
C ALA A 12 -10.15 -19.25 10.41
N LYS A 13 -10.45 -20.44 9.88
CA LYS A 13 -9.80 -21.00 8.70
C LYS A 13 -10.08 -20.19 7.43
N GLU A 14 -11.32 -19.76 7.21
CA GLU A 14 -11.69 -18.91 6.08
C GLU A 14 -10.99 -17.54 6.13
N ASN A 15 -10.95 -16.92 7.32
CA ASN A 15 -10.24 -15.66 7.53
C ASN A 15 -8.74 -15.78 7.30
N PHE A 16 -8.11 -16.85 7.81
CA PHE A 16 -6.71 -17.16 7.55
C PHE A 16 -6.41 -17.32 6.05
N LEU A 17 -7.21 -18.13 5.35
CA LEU A 17 -7.02 -18.37 3.90
C LEU A 17 -7.21 -17.09 3.09
N SER A 18 -8.25 -16.31 3.39
CA SER A 18 -8.51 -15.03 2.73
C SER A 18 -7.33 -14.07 2.89
N ALA A 19 -6.78 -13.96 4.11
CA ALA A 19 -5.60 -13.13 4.38
C ALA A 19 -4.35 -13.64 3.66
N LEU A 20 -4.07 -14.95 3.71
CA LEU A 20 -2.91 -15.55 3.05
C LEU A 20 -2.97 -15.39 1.53
N LEU A 21 -4.13 -15.65 0.92
CA LEU A 21 -4.30 -15.55 -0.53
C LEU A 21 -4.15 -14.12 -1.05
N ARG A 22 -4.55 -13.11 -0.27
CA ARG A 22 -4.32 -11.70 -0.58
C ARG A 22 -2.83 -11.36 -0.61
N LEU A 23 -2.11 -11.77 0.44
CA LEU A 23 -0.65 -11.57 0.52
C LEU A 23 0.09 -12.32 -0.60
N ASP A 24 -0.28 -13.58 -0.87
CA ASP A 24 0.28 -14.39 -1.96
C ASP A 24 0.08 -13.74 -3.34
N ALA A 25 -1.13 -13.26 -3.64
CA ALA A 25 -1.42 -12.59 -4.91
C ALA A 25 -0.49 -11.38 -5.12
N MET A 26 -0.22 -10.62 -4.07
CA MET A 26 0.71 -9.50 -4.11
C MET A 26 2.14 -9.98 -4.32
N ALA A 27 2.64 -10.93 -3.52
CA ALA A 27 3.99 -11.46 -3.70
C ALA A 27 4.20 -12.05 -5.10
N CYS A 28 3.23 -12.77 -5.65
CA CYS A 28 3.32 -13.29 -7.01
C CYS A 28 3.61 -12.17 -8.03
N TYR A 29 3.00 -11.00 -7.87
CA TYR A 29 3.24 -9.85 -8.75
C TYR A 29 4.68 -9.32 -8.60
N TYR A 30 5.11 -9.10 -7.37
CA TYR A 30 6.44 -8.54 -7.06
C TYR A 30 7.60 -9.53 -7.31
N ALA A 31 7.36 -10.84 -7.13
CA ALA A 31 8.31 -11.92 -7.43
C ALA A 31 8.65 -12.02 -8.93
N THR A 32 7.81 -11.45 -9.82
CA THR A 32 8.15 -11.39 -11.25
C THR A 32 9.24 -10.37 -11.56
N VAL A 33 9.42 -9.37 -10.71
CA VAL A 33 10.29 -8.20 -10.97
C VAL A 33 11.50 -8.08 -10.05
N SER A 34 11.52 -8.77 -8.91
CA SER A 34 12.62 -8.75 -7.94
C SER A 34 13.09 -10.14 -7.53
N GLU A 35 14.32 -10.22 -7.00
CA GLU A 35 14.88 -11.38 -6.27
C GLU A 35 14.97 -11.10 -4.75
N ARG A 36 14.62 -9.88 -4.34
CA ARG A 36 14.55 -9.43 -2.94
C ARG A 36 13.25 -8.67 -2.67
N LEU A 37 12.67 -8.87 -1.50
CA LEU A 37 11.47 -8.15 -1.06
C LEU A 37 11.75 -7.33 0.20
N LEU A 38 11.62 -6.02 0.06
CA LEU A 38 11.60 -5.09 1.19
C LEU A 38 10.13 -4.87 1.62
N LEU A 39 9.72 -5.53 2.70
CA LEU A 39 8.35 -5.54 3.19
C LEU A 39 8.10 -4.38 4.16
N PHE A 40 7.42 -3.33 3.73
CA PHE A 40 7.00 -2.24 4.58
C PHE A 40 5.79 -2.64 5.43
N PHE A 41 5.97 -2.65 6.74
CA PHE A 41 4.92 -3.04 7.68
C PHE A 41 4.08 -1.85 8.10
N ASP A 42 2.77 -1.91 7.83
CA ASP A 42 1.80 -1.01 8.43
C ASP A 42 1.71 -1.23 9.96
N ASN A 43 1.38 -0.18 10.71
CA ASN A 43 1.14 -0.25 12.15
C ASN A 43 0.05 -1.28 12.49
N ASN A 44 -0.98 -1.47 11.65
CA ASN A 44 -1.97 -2.52 11.89
C ASN A 44 -1.37 -3.93 11.94
N VAL A 45 -0.36 -4.20 11.10
CA VAL A 45 0.34 -5.49 11.10
C VAL A 45 1.22 -5.63 12.34
N LEU A 46 1.89 -4.56 12.77
CA LEU A 46 2.61 -4.55 14.04
C LEU A 46 1.68 -4.85 15.23
N GLN A 47 0.47 -4.28 15.21
CA GLN A 47 -0.55 -4.58 16.21
C GLN A 47 -1.06 -6.02 16.13
N ASP A 48 -1.19 -6.59 14.93
CA ASP A 48 -1.60 -7.98 14.75
C ASP A 48 -0.55 -8.96 15.31
N ILE A 49 0.74 -8.68 15.16
CA ILE A 49 1.82 -9.46 15.78
C ILE A 49 1.77 -9.33 17.31
N ARG A 50 1.63 -8.10 17.81
CA ARG A 50 1.69 -7.79 19.25
C ARG A 50 0.48 -8.31 20.03
N LEU A 51 -0.71 -8.25 19.44
CA LEU A 51 -1.99 -8.59 20.08
C LEU A 51 -2.58 -9.90 19.51
N ARG A 52 -1.74 -10.76 18.94
CA ARG A 52 -2.15 -12.03 18.30
C ARG A 52 -2.93 -12.96 19.23
N ASP A 53 -2.63 -12.92 20.53
CA ASP A 53 -3.21 -13.80 21.56
C ASP A 53 -4.39 -13.11 22.31
N ASP A 54 -4.84 -11.94 21.84
CA ASP A 54 -5.97 -11.21 22.42
C ASP A 54 -7.29 -11.92 22.10
N VAL A 55 -7.92 -12.47 23.14
CA VAL A 55 -9.19 -13.22 23.05
C VAL A 55 -10.34 -12.34 22.55
N GLU A 56 -10.29 -11.02 22.80
CA GLU A 56 -11.32 -10.08 22.34
C GLU A 56 -11.16 -9.72 20.85
N GLN A 57 -10.01 -10.04 20.24
CA GLN A 57 -9.69 -9.70 18.85
C GLN A 57 -9.08 -10.90 18.08
N PRO A 58 -9.81 -12.03 17.96
CA PRO A 58 -9.27 -13.27 17.38
C PRO A 58 -8.80 -13.12 15.91
N LEU A 59 -9.39 -12.18 15.18
CA LEU A 59 -8.98 -11.87 13.80
C LEU A 59 -7.50 -11.43 13.69
N ARG A 60 -6.91 -10.88 14.75
CA ARG A 60 -5.48 -10.54 14.78
C ARG A 60 -4.61 -11.79 14.75
N GLY A 61 -4.95 -12.79 15.56
CA GLY A 61 -4.27 -14.09 15.56
C GLY A 61 -4.35 -14.79 14.20
N HIS A 62 -5.51 -14.74 13.53
CA HIS A 62 -5.67 -15.31 12.19
C HIS A 62 -4.75 -14.64 11.16
N ARG A 63 -4.68 -13.31 11.18
CA ARG A 63 -3.82 -12.50 10.30
C ARG A 63 -2.34 -12.67 10.61
N PHE A 64 -1.97 -12.81 11.88
CA PHE A 64 -0.61 -13.17 12.28
C PHE A 64 -0.17 -14.52 11.72
N HIS A 65 -1.03 -15.55 11.83
CA HIS A 65 -0.72 -16.84 11.20
C HIS A 65 -0.64 -16.74 9.68
N ALA A 66 -1.53 -15.97 9.04
CA ALA A 66 -1.45 -15.74 7.60
C ALA A 66 -0.12 -15.06 7.20
N LEU A 67 0.37 -14.10 7.99
CA LEU A 67 1.68 -13.50 7.79
C LEU A 67 2.80 -14.53 7.88
N LEU A 68 2.81 -15.41 8.90
CA LEU A 68 3.85 -16.45 9.01
C LEU A 68 3.83 -17.43 7.83
N ALA A 69 2.63 -17.85 7.40
CA ALA A 69 2.48 -18.71 6.22
C ALA A 69 2.97 -18.00 4.94
N PHE A 70 2.67 -16.71 4.83
CA PHE A 70 3.12 -15.88 3.72
C PHE A 70 4.65 -15.76 3.69
N LEU A 71 5.30 -15.49 4.83
CA LEU A 71 6.76 -15.38 4.92
C LEU A 71 7.44 -16.70 4.51
N ALA A 72 6.96 -17.84 5.02
CA ALA A 72 7.45 -19.14 4.59
C ALA A 72 7.23 -19.36 3.08
N LEU A 73 6.10 -18.93 2.52
CA LEU A 73 5.85 -19.03 1.08
C LEU A 73 6.84 -18.17 0.26
N VAL A 74 7.11 -16.92 0.67
CA VAL A 74 8.04 -16.06 -0.09
C VAL A 74 9.50 -16.49 0.00
N GLU A 75 9.91 -17.04 1.14
CA GLU A 75 11.26 -17.56 1.32
C GLU A 75 11.43 -18.94 0.65
N ASP A 76 10.56 -19.90 0.93
CA ASP A 76 10.75 -21.29 0.47
C ASP A 76 10.26 -21.51 -0.96
N HIS A 77 9.10 -20.96 -1.31
CA HIS A 77 8.48 -21.20 -2.61
C HIS A 77 8.96 -20.21 -3.68
N TYR A 78 8.98 -18.92 -3.34
CA TYR A 78 9.42 -17.88 -4.27
C TYR A 78 10.96 -17.66 -4.24
N CYS A 79 11.66 -18.22 -3.26
CA CYS A 79 13.12 -18.11 -3.09
C CYS A 79 13.61 -16.65 -3.05
N LEU A 80 12.90 -15.78 -2.33
CA LEU A 80 13.22 -14.37 -2.22
C LEU A 80 13.93 -14.08 -0.89
N ASP A 81 14.93 -13.20 -0.91
CA ASP A 81 15.44 -12.62 0.33
C ASP A 81 14.39 -11.62 0.86
N VAL A 82 13.96 -11.78 2.11
CA VAL A 82 12.89 -10.95 2.69
C VAL A 82 13.40 -10.15 3.88
N PHE A 83 13.06 -8.86 3.88
CA PHE A 83 13.46 -7.94 4.94
C PHE A 83 12.26 -7.11 5.40
N ALA A 84 12.15 -6.87 6.71
CA ALA A 84 11.16 -5.96 7.24
C ALA A 84 11.65 -4.53 7.11
N CYS A 85 10.84 -3.66 6.53
CA CYS A 85 11.04 -2.22 6.46
C CYS A 85 10.05 -1.52 7.39
N VAL A 86 10.55 -0.65 8.25
CA VAL A 86 9.73 0.13 9.18
C VAL A 86 10.12 1.60 9.05
N SER A 87 9.12 2.42 8.78
CA SER A 87 9.29 3.84 8.53
C SER A 87 9.06 4.69 9.78
N PRO A 88 9.51 5.96 9.80
CA PRO A 88 9.37 6.82 10.98
C PRO A 88 7.92 7.11 11.35
N VAL A 89 6.97 7.12 10.41
CA VAL A 89 5.54 7.31 10.74
C VAL A 89 4.96 6.11 11.45
N VAL A 90 5.31 4.89 11.01
CA VAL A 90 4.88 3.67 11.69
C VAL A 90 5.44 3.63 13.11
N LEU A 91 6.70 4.03 13.30
CA LEU A 91 7.28 4.19 14.65
C LEU A 91 6.58 5.28 15.46
N TYR A 92 6.20 6.40 14.83
CA TYR A 92 5.46 7.47 15.49
C TYR A 92 4.09 6.98 15.98
N GLU A 93 3.35 6.24 15.17
CA GLU A 93 2.06 5.67 15.56
C GLU A 93 2.23 4.58 16.63
N ALA A 94 3.18 3.66 16.46
CA ALA A 94 3.50 2.61 17.44
C ALA A 94 3.93 3.19 18.79
N SER A 95 4.55 4.38 18.80
CA SER A 95 4.90 5.11 20.03
C SER A 95 3.69 5.67 20.80
N GLY A 96 2.48 5.45 20.30
CA GLY A 96 1.27 6.10 20.81
C GLY A 96 1.27 7.60 20.54
N ARG A 97 1.83 8.02 19.38
CA ARG A 97 1.97 9.43 18.96
C ARG A 97 2.83 10.27 19.89
N GLY A 98 3.91 9.68 20.40
CA GLY A 98 4.91 10.32 21.26
C GLY A 98 4.75 10.06 22.76
N LYS A 99 3.99 9.03 23.17
CA LYS A 99 3.90 8.59 24.57
C LYS A 99 5.15 7.81 25.01
N HIS A 100 5.75 7.07 24.08
CA HIS A 100 6.98 6.31 24.30
C HIS A 100 8.18 7.00 23.63
N THR A 101 9.39 6.77 24.18
CA THR A 101 10.60 7.36 23.59
C THR A 101 10.95 6.66 22.26
N PRO A 102 11.50 7.36 21.25
CA PRO A 102 11.81 6.75 19.97
C PRO A 102 12.71 5.51 20.06
N LYS A 103 13.73 5.56 20.93
CA LYS A 103 14.63 4.42 21.17
C LYS A 103 13.91 3.19 21.72
N GLN A 104 12.96 3.36 22.63
CA GLN A 104 12.19 2.24 23.19
C GLN A 104 11.31 1.59 22.12
N VAL A 105 10.68 2.41 21.28
CA VAL A 105 9.74 1.94 20.26
C VAL A 105 10.48 1.23 19.13
N GLU A 106 11.61 1.78 18.69
CA GLU A 106 12.47 1.13 17.70
C GLU A 106 12.93 -0.25 18.18
N GLU A 107 13.35 -0.36 19.44
CA GLU A 107 13.75 -1.65 20.02
C GLU A 107 12.57 -2.63 20.12
N GLN A 108 11.40 -2.18 20.56
CA GLN A 108 10.19 -3.01 20.60
C GLN A 108 9.82 -3.53 19.22
N VAL A 109 9.86 -2.68 18.19
CA VAL A 109 9.54 -3.09 16.82
C VAL A 109 10.59 -4.05 16.28
N ARG A 110 11.88 -3.82 16.55
CA ARG A 110 12.95 -4.76 16.19
C ARG A 110 12.71 -6.16 16.80
N LEU A 111 12.32 -6.23 18.07
CA LEU A 111 11.98 -7.49 18.73
C LEU A 111 10.74 -8.15 18.10
N LEU A 112 9.69 -7.39 17.81
CA LEU A 112 8.49 -7.91 17.13
C LEU A 112 8.79 -8.48 15.74
N MET A 113 9.66 -7.83 14.97
CA MET A 113 10.08 -8.35 13.66
C MET A 113 10.95 -9.60 13.78
N ALA A 114 11.80 -9.67 14.81
CA ALA A 114 12.57 -10.88 15.10
C ALA A 114 11.68 -12.08 15.48
N GLU A 115 10.53 -11.86 16.13
CA GLU A 115 9.55 -12.92 16.43
C GLU A 115 8.99 -13.58 15.16
N VAL A 116 8.89 -12.85 14.05
CA VAL A 116 8.45 -13.37 12.75
C VAL A 116 9.62 -13.77 11.84
N GLY A 117 10.85 -13.78 12.36
CA GLY A 117 12.04 -14.22 11.63
C GLY A 117 12.66 -13.18 10.69
N LEU A 118 12.23 -11.92 10.75
CA LEU A 118 12.67 -10.90 9.81
C LEU A 118 13.74 -9.97 10.37
N ALA A 119 14.80 -9.73 9.59
CA ALA A 119 15.73 -8.65 9.84
C ALA A 119 15.06 -7.29 9.55
N THR A 120 15.18 -6.34 10.49
CA THR A 120 14.54 -5.02 10.39
C THR A 120 15.47 -3.96 9.82
N HIS A 121 15.02 -3.31 8.76
CA HIS A 121 15.59 -2.13 8.15
C HIS A 121 14.72 -0.92 8.49
N PHE A 122 15.26 -0.05 9.33
CA PHE A 122 14.63 1.23 9.61
C PHE A 122 14.91 2.20 8.47
N THR A 123 13.85 2.71 7.84
CA THR A 123 13.97 3.59 6.67
C THR A 123 13.86 5.05 7.08
N GLY A 124 14.42 5.94 6.27
CA GLY A 124 14.30 7.40 6.46
C GLY A 124 15.14 8.01 7.58
N HIS A 125 15.85 7.21 8.40
CA HIS A 125 16.76 7.71 9.44
C HIS A 125 17.93 6.75 9.66
N SER A 126 19.05 7.28 10.15
CA SER A 126 20.27 6.49 10.40
C SER A 126 20.49 6.17 11.88
N ALA A 127 19.80 6.87 12.79
CA ALA A 127 19.92 6.66 14.23
C ALA A 127 18.64 7.07 14.99
N PRO A 128 18.30 6.38 16.10
CA PRO A 128 17.11 6.68 16.91
C PRO A 128 17.03 8.13 17.42
N LYS A 129 18.16 8.82 17.55
CA LYS A 129 18.22 10.23 17.97
C LYS A 129 17.56 11.18 16.95
N GLU A 130 17.54 10.82 15.67
CA GLU A 130 16.94 11.61 14.58
C GLU A 130 15.41 11.53 14.61
N LEU A 131 14.86 10.40 15.09
CA LEU A 131 13.42 10.18 15.20
C LEU A 131 12.73 11.22 16.08
N GLY A 132 13.42 11.76 17.10
CA GLY A 132 12.84 12.79 17.96
C GLY A 132 12.43 14.04 17.19
N GLU A 133 13.22 14.48 16.22
CA GLU A 133 12.89 15.63 15.38
C GLU A 133 11.91 15.25 14.26
N MET A 134 12.03 14.05 13.69
CA MET A 134 11.07 13.54 12.71
C MET A 134 9.66 13.43 13.29
N PHE A 135 9.51 12.93 14.52
CA PHE A 135 8.21 12.85 15.21
C PHE A 135 7.59 14.23 15.42
N LYS A 136 8.40 15.28 15.66
CA LYS A 136 7.87 16.65 15.72
C LYS A 136 7.35 17.12 14.36
N ARG A 137 8.09 16.86 13.28
CA ARG A 137 7.68 17.18 11.91
C ARG A 137 6.41 16.42 11.52
N ILE A 138 6.35 15.11 11.77
CA ILE A 138 5.15 14.27 11.55
C ILE A 138 3.96 14.83 12.33
N ARG A 139 4.13 15.16 13.61
CA ARG A 139 3.06 15.74 14.44
C ARG A 139 2.62 17.13 13.95
N SER A 140 3.54 17.94 13.43
CA SER A 140 3.21 19.24 12.83
C SER A 140 2.35 19.05 11.59
N ASP A 141 2.74 18.13 10.72
CA ASP A 141 2.02 17.80 9.51
C ASP A 141 0.65 17.17 9.80
N GLU A 142 0.55 16.28 10.81
CA GLU A 142 -0.72 15.72 11.27
C GLU A 142 -1.73 16.82 11.66
N LYS A 143 -1.26 17.87 12.35
CA LYS A 143 -2.13 19.02 12.70
C LYS A 143 -2.57 19.79 11.47
N ALA A 144 -1.66 20.04 10.53
CA ALA A 144 -2.00 20.73 9.28
C ALA A 144 -3.00 19.93 8.44
N LEU A 145 -2.80 18.62 8.36
CA LEU A 145 -3.70 17.66 7.73
C LEU A 145 -5.09 17.66 8.37
N ARG A 146 -5.15 17.62 9.71
CA ARG A 146 -6.43 17.69 10.44
C ARG A 146 -7.21 18.96 10.08
N ILE A 147 -6.55 20.12 10.09
CA ILE A 147 -7.18 21.40 9.72
C ILE A 147 -7.74 21.35 8.29
N ALA A 148 -6.95 20.83 7.34
CA ALA A 148 -7.39 20.70 5.94
C ALA A 148 -8.56 19.72 5.78
N LEU A 149 -8.55 18.58 6.48
CA LEU A 149 -9.64 17.61 6.47
C LEU A 149 -10.93 18.19 7.08
N ASP A 150 -10.80 18.94 8.16
CA ASP A 150 -11.95 19.60 8.80
C ASP A 150 -12.51 20.72 7.91
N GLU A 151 -11.66 21.50 7.22
CA GLU A 151 -12.09 22.45 6.19
C GLU A 151 -12.87 21.74 5.08
N ILE A 152 -12.34 20.62 4.58
CA ILE A 152 -12.99 19.83 3.54
C ILE A 152 -14.35 19.29 4.01
N LYS A 153 -14.42 18.79 5.24
CA LYS A 153 -15.63 18.20 5.82
C LYS A 153 -16.74 19.24 6.02
N ASN A 154 -16.38 20.47 6.40
CA ASN A 154 -17.32 21.54 6.72
C ASN A 154 -17.77 22.34 5.49
N LYS A 155 -17.08 22.19 4.35
CA LYS A 155 -17.44 22.84 3.09
C LYS A 155 -18.56 22.06 2.37
N SER A 156 -19.52 22.77 1.79
CA SER A 156 -20.45 22.15 0.82
C SER A 156 -19.73 21.87 -0.50
N TRP A 157 -19.99 20.70 -1.06
CA TRP A 157 -19.42 20.21 -2.31
C TRP A 157 -20.42 20.17 -3.47
N VAL A 158 -21.60 20.78 -3.31
CA VAL A 158 -22.51 21.00 -4.43
C VAL A 158 -21.83 21.95 -5.42
N ARG A 159 -21.59 21.49 -6.65
CA ARG A 159 -20.86 22.25 -7.67
C ARG A 159 -21.59 22.26 -9.01
N ASP A 160 -21.51 23.38 -9.71
CA ASP A 160 -21.85 23.39 -11.12
C ASP A 160 -20.65 22.89 -11.93
N PHE A 161 -20.90 21.88 -12.77
CA PHE A 161 -19.89 21.29 -13.63
C PHE A 161 -19.97 21.87 -15.05
N ALA A 162 -20.86 22.83 -15.33
CA ALA A 162 -20.88 23.54 -16.60
C ALA A 162 -19.54 24.27 -16.82
N GLY A 163 -18.99 24.15 -18.03
CA GLY A 163 -17.82 24.93 -18.44
C GLY A 163 -18.14 26.42 -18.56
N GLU A 164 -17.10 27.26 -18.58
CA GLU A 164 -17.27 28.71 -18.75
C GLU A 164 -18.08 29.01 -20.02
N LYS A 165 -19.05 29.93 -19.90
CA LYS A 165 -19.94 30.36 -20.99
C LYS A 165 -20.80 29.23 -21.61
N GLY A 166 -21.02 28.12 -20.89
CA GLY A 166 -21.91 27.04 -21.33
C GLY A 166 -21.28 26.07 -22.33
N HIS A 167 -19.98 26.17 -22.59
CA HIS A 167 -19.25 25.23 -23.44
C HIS A 167 -18.37 24.30 -22.59
N GLY A 168 -18.52 22.99 -22.78
CA GLY A 168 -17.73 21.98 -22.10
C GLY A 168 -18.25 21.60 -20.70
N THR A 169 -17.56 20.67 -20.05
CA THR A 169 -17.86 20.24 -18.68
C THR A 169 -16.57 20.30 -17.88
N ARG A 170 -16.58 21.00 -16.74
CA ARG A 170 -15.44 21.04 -15.83
C ARG A 170 -15.22 19.66 -15.25
N ILE A 171 -13.97 19.18 -15.34
CA ILE A 171 -13.61 17.87 -14.84
C ILE A 171 -13.60 17.93 -13.30
N PRO A 172 -14.30 17.02 -12.60
CA PRO A 172 -14.35 16.97 -11.14
C PRO A 172 -12.97 16.97 -10.48
N PHE A 173 -12.01 16.24 -11.04
CA PHE A 173 -10.63 16.23 -10.58
C PHE A 173 -9.97 17.60 -10.61
N SER A 174 -10.14 18.36 -11.70
CA SER A 174 -9.60 19.73 -11.84
C SER A 174 -10.23 20.68 -10.82
N LEU A 175 -11.54 20.56 -10.61
CA LEU A 175 -12.26 21.33 -9.58
C LEU A 175 -11.76 21.01 -8.17
N ALA A 176 -11.57 19.73 -7.88
CA ALA A 176 -11.05 19.27 -6.60
C ALA A 176 -9.60 19.74 -6.37
N GLU A 177 -8.77 19.78 -7.40
CA GLU A 177 -7.42 20.32 -7.33
C GLU A 177 -7.40 21.82 -7.02
N GLU A 178 -8.20 22.62 -7.73
CA GLU A 178 -8.30 24.07 -7.53
C GLU A 178 -8.78 24.42 -6.12
N GLU A 179 -9.71 23.62 -5.59
CA GLU A 179 -10.32 23.84 -4.28
C GLU A 179 -9.62 23.13 -3.12
N CYS A 180 -8.56 22.38 -3.40
CA CYS A 180 -7.79 21.67 -2.39
C CYS A 180 -7.11 22.69 -1.45
N PRO A 181 -7.25 22.54 -0.12
CA PRO A 181 -6.56 23.39 0.84
C PRO A 181 -5.05 23.36 0.61
N LYS A 182 -4.42 24.53 0.68
CA LYS A 182 -2.96 24.65 0.61
C LYS A 182 -2.38 24.40 2.00
N ILE A 183 -1.62 23.32 2.11
CA ILE A 183 -0.95 22.91 3.34
C ILE A 183 0.56 23.02 3.16
N GLN A 184 1.24 23.53 4.19
CA GLN A 184 2.69 23.51 4.26
C GLN A 184 3.09 22.30 5.10
N LEU A 185 3.80 21.38 4.48
CA LEU A 185 4.24 20.13 5.09
C LEU A 185 5.75 20.15 5.29
N THR A 186 6.18 19.55 6.39
CA THR A 186 7.57 19.52 6.82
C THR A 186 8.13 18.12 6.80
N TYR A 187 7.33 17.06 6.86
CA TYR A 187 7.73 15.67 6.80
C TYR A 187 7.24 14.99 5.52
N PHE A 188 5.92 15.01 5.29
CA PHE A 188 5.32 14.31 4.15
C PHE A 188 5.59 15.03 2.84
N GLU A 189 5.62 14.26 1.75
CA GLU A 189 5.78 14.81 0.42
C GLU A 189 4.47 15.54 0.01
N PRO A 190 4.55 16.84 -0.36
CA PRO A 190 3.36 17.65 -0.60
C PRO A 190 2.44 17.17 -1.73
N TRP A 191 3.00 16.63 -2.81
CA TRP A 191 2.21 16.13 -3.93
C TRP A 191 1.35 14.93 -3.54
N HIS A 192 1.89 13.95 -2.80
CA HIS A 192 1.14 12.77 -2.35
C HIS A 192 -0.02 13.16 -1.42
N VAL A 193 0.23 14.09 -0.50
CA VAL A 193 -0.82 14.57 0.38
C VAL A 193 -1.88 15.35 -0.39
N LYS A 194 -1.48 16.26 -1.29
CA LYS A 194 -2.43 17.00 -2.15
C LYS A 194 -3.30 16.04 -2.95
N PHE A 195 -2.71 15.00 -3.52
CA PHE A 195 -3.40 13.97 -4.29
C PHE A 195 -4.45 13.24 -3.44
N LEU A 196 -4.12 12.86 -2.21
CA LEU A 196 -5.08 12.25 -1.27
C LEU A 196 -6.25 13.18 -0.94
N LEU A 197 -5.97 14.46 -0.64
CA LEU A 197 -7.01 15.45 -0.35
C LEU A 197 -7.94 15.68 -1.55
N ILE A 198 -7.40 15.74 -2.78
CA ILE A 198 -8.19 15.85 -4.01
C ILE A 198 -9.20 14.70 -4.13
N HIS A 199 -8.79 13.46 -3.85
CA HIS A 199 -9.70 12.32 -3.94
C HIS A 199 -10.81 12.34 -2.88
N ILE A 200 -10.50 12.81 -1.66
CA ILE A 200 -11.51 13.02 -0.61
C ILE A 200 -12.53 14.05 -1.07
N ILE A 201 -12.07 15.16 -1.66
CA ILE A 201 -12.92 16.20 -2.22
C ILE A 201 -13.80 15.65 -3.35
N GLU A 202 -13.23 14.95 -4.33
CA GLU A 202 -13.99 14.34 -5.43
C GLU A 202 -15.04 13.35 -4.93
N LYS A 203 -14.77 12.63 -3.84
CA LYS A 203 -15.74 11.72 -3.23
C LYS A 203 -16.92 12.49 -2.63
N ASN A 204 -16.66 13.58 -1.92
CA ASN A 204 -17.71 14.43 -1.37
C ASN A 204 -18.53 15.09 -2.49
N MET A 205 -17.87 15.59 -3.55
CA MET A 205 -18.55 16.10 -4.74
C MET A 205 -19.45 15.03 -5.38
N TYR A 206 -18.99 13.78 -5.50
CA TYR A 206 -19.83 12.69 -6.01
C TYR A 206 -21.09 12.48 -5.16
N ARG A 207 -20.93 12.42 -3.83
CA ARG A 207 -22.03 12.19 -2.89
C ARG A 207 -23.06 13.32 -2.94
N GLU A 208 -22.61 14.57 -2.98
CA GLU A 208 -23.49 15.75 -2.89
C GLU A 208 -24.05 16.21 -4.24
N ASN A 209 -23.58 15.64 -5.36
CA ASN A 209 -24.09 15.95 -6.70
C ASN A 209 -24.69 14.71 -7.41
N GLY A 210 -25.14 13.70 -6.66
CA GLY A 210 -25.64 12.42 -7.19
C GLY A 210 -26.75 12.56 -8.24
N ASP A 211 -27.54 13.63 -8.18
CA ASP A 211 -28.66 13.89 -9.08
C ASP A 211 -28.23 14.44 -10.46
N LYS A 212 -26.98 14.89 -10.60
CA LYS A 212 -26.45 15.48 -11.86
C LYS A 212 -25.88 14.41 -12.79
N LYS A 213 -26.74 13.79 -13.60
CA LYS A 213 -26.38 12.71 -14.56
C LYS A 213 -25.13 12.97 -15.42
N LYS A 214 -24.94 14.19 -15.94
CA LYS A 214 -23.77 14.54 -16.79
C LYS A 214 -22.47 14.56 -16.00
N ALA A 215 -22.47 15.16 -14.81
CA ALA A 215 -21.32 15.17 -13.91
C ALA A 215 -20.96 13.76 -13.44
N ARG A 216 -21.97 12.93 -13.15
CA ARG A 216 -21.79 11.53 -12.71
C ARG A 216 -21.06 10.65 -13.74
N ARG A 217 -21.20 10.94 -15.04
CA ARG A 217 -20.45 10.23 -16.10
C ARG A 217 -18.96 10.55 -16.13
N LEU A 218 -18.57 11.70 -15.58
CA LEU A 218 -17.17 12.16 -15.53
C LEU A 218 -16.52 11.90 -14.18
N MET A 219 -17.31 11.62 -13.15
CA MET A 219 -16.81 11.24 -11.84
C MET A 219 -16.56 9.72 -11.82
N SER A 220 -15.38 9.32 -11.36
CA SER A 220 -15.04 7.93 -11.08
C SER A 220 -16.03 7.30 -10.09
N ASN A 221 -16.42 6.04 -10.31
CA ASN A 221 -17.41 5.33 -9.48
C ASN A 221 -16.96 5.37 -8.01
N PRO A 222 -17.84 5.67 -7.04
CA PRO A 222 -17.49 5.65 -5.61
C PRO A 222 -16.92 4.31 -5.14
N GLN A 223 -17.27 3.20 -5.79
CA GLN A 223 -16.68 1.87 -5.53
C GLN A 223 -15.30 1.69 -6.17
N GLU A 224 -14.96 2.46 -7.21
CA GLU A 224 -13.63 2.48 -7.82
C GLU A 224 -12.65 3.39 -7.05
N LYS A 225 -13.09 4.09 -6.01
CA LYS A 225 -12.22 4.97 -5.23
C LYS A 225 -11.52 4.18 -4.14
N ALA A 226 -10.32 3.72 -4.46
CA ALA A 226 -9.41 3.05 -3.55
C ALA A 226 -8.77 3.99 -2.50
N PHE A 227 -9.32 5.17 -2.25
CA PHE A 227 -8.60 6.23 -1.53
C PHE A 227 -9.38 6.77 -0.32
N ASN A 228 -9.94 5.89 0.52
CA ASN A 228 -10.45 6.26 1.86
C ASN A 228 -9.36 6.16 2.92
N ILE A 229 -8.18 6.68 2.61
CA ILE A 229 -6.94 6.46 3.37
C ILE A 229 -6.77 7.46 4.52
N LEU A 230 -7.50 8.59 4.51
CA LEU A 230 -7.37 9.58 5.59
C LEU A 230 -8.72 9.90 6.20
N LYS A 231 -8.79 9.81 7.53
CA LYS A 231 -9.95 10.18 8.33
C LYS A 231 -9.50 11.04 9.50
N SER A 232 -10.22 12.14 9.76
CA SER A 232 -10.06 12.86 11.03
C SER A 232 -10.90 12.17 12.10
N LYS A 233 -10.29 11.81 13.22
CA LYS A 233 -10.99 11.20 14.37
C LYS A 233 -10.41 11.68 15.68
N GLY A 234 -11.30 12.17 16.56
CA GLY A 234 -10.91 12.76 17.83
C GLY A 234 -9.90 13.89 17.61
N ASP A 235 -8.69 13.71 18.14
CA ASP A 235 -7.66 14.75 18.13
C ASP A 235 -6.59 14.65 17.03
N GLY A 236 -6.70 13.70 16.11
CA GLY A 236 -5.69 13.54 15.06
C GLY A 236 -6.22 12.95 13.76
N VAL A 237 -5.28 12.56 12.92
CA VAL A 237 -5.54 11.90 11.63
C VAL A 237 -5.25 10.41 11.82
N GLU A 238 -6.20 9.54 11.50
CA GLU A 238 -5.93 8.09 11.43
C GLU A 238 -5.18 7.79 10.13
N GLU A 239 -4.46 6.66 10.09
CA GLU A 239 -3.87 6.13 8.85
C GLU A 239 -2.74 7.04 8.28
N LEU A 240 -1.89 7.62 9.16
CA LEU A 240 -0.74 8.43 8.70
C LEU A 240 0.32 7.54 8.04
N GLY A 241 0.48 6.31 8.53
CA GLY A 241 1.36 5.30 7.96
C GLY A 241 1.05 5.06 6.48
N ASP A 242 -0.22 4.98 6.13
CA ASP A 242 -0.71 4.77 4.77
C ASP A 242 -0.23 5.83 3.76
N ILE A 243 -0.08 7.09 4.18
CA ILE A 243 0.50 8.16 3.32
C ILE A 243 1.93 7.81 2.94
N GLU A 244 2.71 7.34 3.92
CA GLU A 244 4.10 6.96 3.74
C GLU A 244 4.22 5.66 2.93
N LEU A 245 3.35 4.69 3.17
CA LEU A 245 3.30 3.44 2.41
C LEU A 245 2.92 3.71 0.95
N LEU A 246 1.98 4.60 0.67
CA LEU A 246 1.71 5.05 -0.70
C LEU A 246 2.90 5.71 -1.38
N THR A 247 3.72 6.44 -0.61
CA THR A 247 4.89 7.14 -1.15
C THR A 247 6.03 6.15 -1.44
N LEU A 248 6.24 5.19 -0.54
CA LEU A 248 7.37 4.26 -0.59
C LEU A 248 7.06 3.01 -1.43
N CYS A 249 5.82 2.53 -1.45
CA CYS A 249 5.42 1.27 -2.07
C CYS A 249 4.71 1.44 -3.44
N ASP A 250 4.66 2.66 -3.98
CA ASP A 250 4.19 2.90 -5.35
C ASP A 250 5.18 2.31 -6.38
N LEU A 251 4.88 1.10 -6.85
CA LEU A 251 5.71 0.39 -7.83
C LEU A 251 5.84 1.14 -9.16
N SER A 252 4.83 1.93 -9.57
CA SER A 252 4.96 2.77 -10.77
C SER A 252 6.08 3.81 -10.57
N SER A 253 6.12 4.45 -9.41
CA SER A 253 7.16 5.41 -9.05
C SER A 253 8.55 4.73 -8.95
N GLN A 254 8.63 3.58 -8.26
CA GLN A 254 9.88 2.85 -8.10
C GLN A 254 10.48 2.38 -9.43
N THR A 255 9.64 1.90 -10.34
CA THR A 255 10.07 1.45 -11.68
C THR A 255 10.46 2.62 -12.58
N LEU A 256 9.76 3.76 -12.50
CA LEU A 256 10.13 5.00 -13.19
C LEU A 256 11.50 5.53 -12.72
N MET A 257 11.78 5.43 -11.43
CA MET A 257 13.04 5.91 -10.83
C MET A 257 14.19 4.90 -10.92
N ARG A 258 13.96 3.70 -11.49
CA ARG A 258 14.94 2.59 -11.50
C ARG A 258 15.48 2.29 -10.11
N SER A 259 14.60 2.25 -9.11
CA SER A 259 14.99 1.89 -7.74
C SER A 259 15.77 0.56 -7.78
N PRO A 260 16.95 0.48 -7.14
CA PRO A 260 17.71 -0.77 -7.09
C PRO A 260 16.97 -1.85 -6.31
N ASP A 261 16.09 -1.44 -5.40
CA ASP A 261 15.27 -2.32 -4.57
C ASP A 261 13.79 -2.10 -4.85
N ILE A 262 13.01 -3.19 -4.85
CA ILE A 262 11.56 -3.15 -4.97
C ILE A 262 10.95 -3.32 -3.59
N THR A 263 10.14 -2.34 -3.20
CA THR A 263 9.48 -2.27 -1.90
C THR A 263 8.01 -2.64 -2.04
N VAL A 264 7.53 -3.40 -1.06
CA VAL A 264 6.17 -3.97 -1.03
C VAL A 264 5.56 -3.64 0.31
N GLU A 265 4.31 -3.18 0.31
CA GLU A 265 3.59 -2.98 1.56
C GLU A 265 2.99 -4.29 2.06
N ILE A 266 3.04 -4.54 3.36
CA ILE A 266 2.19 -5.52 4.03
C ILE A 266 1.13 -4.76 4.83
N THR A 267 -0.13 -4.92 4.41
CA THR A 267 -1.32 -4.43 5.13
C THR A 267 -2.46 -5.43 5.04
N PHE A 268 -3.35 -5.37 6.03
CA PHE A 268 -4.63 -6.08 6.00
C PHE A 268 -5.82 -5.12 5.78
N ASP A 269 -5.56 -3.81 5.61
CA ASP A 269 -6.59 -2.85 5.19
C ASP A 269 -6.90 -3.05 3.69
N GLY A 270 -8.12 -3.50 3.39
CA GLY A 270 -8.54 -3.75 2.02
C GLY A 270 -8.66 -2.48 1.15
N SER A 271 -8.83 -1.31 1.75
CA SER A 271 -8.87 -0.05 1.02
C SER A 271 -7.48 0.36 0.55
N LEU A 272 -6.49 0.27 1.45
CA LEU A 272 -5.09 0.60 1.16
C LEU A 272 -4.47 -0.39 0.18
N GLU A 273 -4.70 -1.69 0.38
CA GLU A 273 -4.27 -2.73 -0.56
C GLU A 273 -4.83 -2.45 -1.97
N ALA A 274 -6.13 -2.20 -2.10
CA ALA A 274 -6.74 -1.90 -3.39
C ALA A 274 -6.16 -0.63 -4.04
N ALA A 275 -5.70 0.34 -3.24
CA ALA A 275 -5.08 1.58 -3.71
C ALA A 275 -3.74 1.31 -4.37
N LEU A 276 -2.91 0.52 -3.68
CA LEU A 276 -1.61 0.11 -4.19
C LEU A 276 -1.73 -0.78 -5.42
N TRP A 277 -2.66 -1.74 -5.43
CA TRP A 277 -2.86 -2.61 -6.60
C TRP A 277 -3.16 -1.83 -7.89
N LYS A 278 -3.90 -0.72 -7.80
CA LYS A 278 -4.15 0.15 -8.97
C LYS A 278 -2.89 0.88 -9.45
N ARG A 279 -1.90 1.04 -8.57
CA ARG A 279 -0.62 1.72 -8.81
C ARG A 279 0.53 0.74 -9.00
N ALA A 280 0.29 -0.56 -8.84
CA ALA A 280 1.22 -1.63 -9.09
C ALA A 280 1.40 -1.88 -10.60
N ASN A 281 1.77 -0.86 -11.37
CA ASN A 281 2.08 -0.97 -12.79
C ASN A 281 3.59 -0.81 -13.01
N VAL A 282 4.20 -1.75 -13.73
CA VAL A 282 5.61 -1.63 -14.12
C VAL A 282 5.73 -0.66 -15.29
N GLN A 283 6.35 0.51 -15.08
CA GLN A 283 6.57 1.50 -16.13
C GLN A 283 8.02 1.46 -16.63
N SER A 284 8.19 1.33 -17.96
CA SER A 284 9.51 1.41 -18.61
C SER A 284 9.66 2.75 -19.31
N ARG A 285 10.52 3.63 -18.80
CA ARG A 285 10.83 4.90 -19.48
C ARG A 285 11.78 4.71 -20.66
N THR A 286 11.32 5.09 -21.84
CA THR A 286 12.17 5.61 -22.92
C THR A 286 11.79 7.06 -23.16
N THR A 287 12.75 7.96 -23.08
CA THR A 287 12.58 9.32 -23.56
C THR A 287 13.03 9.36 -25.02
N PHE A 288 12.12 9.74 -25.91
CA PHE A 288 12.43 10.07 -27.31
C PHE A 288 12.18 11.56 -27.52
N VAL A 289 13.18 12.27 -28.04
CA VAL A 289 13.10 13.66 -28.48
C VAL A 289 13.15 13.68 -30.00
N GLY A 290 11.99 13.91 -30.62
CA GLY A 290 11.87 13.98 -32.08
C GLY A 290 12.83 15.02 -32.67
N GLY A 291 13.60 14.62 -33.69
CA GLY A 291 14.53 15.48 -34.41
C GLY A 291 15.96 15.56 -33.86
N ASN A 292 16.22 15.01 -32.66
CA ASN A 292 17.57 14.94 -32.05
C ASN A 292 18.08 13.51 -31.86
N ASP A 293 17.18 12.53 -31.88
CA ASP A 293 17.54 11.12 -31.75
C ASP A 293 17.87 10.50 -33.11
N ASP A 294 19.02 9.83 -33.20
CA ASP A 294 19.36 9.00 -34.36
C ASP A 294 18.33 7.88 -34.52
N ALA A 295 17.66 7.84 -35.68
CA ALA A 295 16.64 6.85 -36.00
C ALA A 295 17.16 5.40 -35.93
N HIS A 296 18.43 5.15 -36.26
CA HIS A 296 19.04 3.83 -36.13
C HIS A 296 19.24 3.43 -34.68
N ASP A 297 19.65 4.38 -33.84
CA ASP A 297 19.84 4.17 -32.41
C ASP A 297 18.49 4.01 -31.69
N GLY A 298 17.48 4.78 -32.11
CA GLY A 298 16.09 4.64 -31.70
C GLY A 298 15.50 3.28 -32.08
N ALA A 299 15.71 2.80 -33.30
CA ALA A 299 15.27 1.47 -33.73
C ALA A 299 15.96 0.34 -32.96
N ARG A 300 17.28 0.45 -32.70
CA ARG A 300 18.01 -0.52 -31.88
C ARG A 300 17.52 -0.54 -30.43
N ARG A 301 17.29 0.62 -29.83
CA ARG A 301 16.72 0.74 -28.48
C ARG A 301 15.30 0.19 -28.43
N PHE A 302 14.47 0.47 -29.44
CA PHE A 302 13.13 -0.08 -29.55
C PHE A 302 13.17 -1.60 -29.67
N VAL A 303 14.02 -2.17 -30.53
CA VAL A 303 14.19 -3.64 -30.64
C VAL A 303 14.74 -4.24 -29.35
N TYR A 304 15.69 -3.56 -28.69
CA TYR A 304 16.22 -3.98 -27.39
C TYR A 304 15.13 -3.94 -26.31
N MET A 305 14.30 -2.90 -26.29
CA MET A 305 13.18 -2.77 -25.36
C MET A 305 12.07 -3.77 -25.65
N MET A 306 11.77 -4.05 -26.92
CA MET A 306 10.84 -5.11 -27.30
C MET A 306 11.40 -6.46 -26.90
N LYS A 307 12.69 -6.74 -27.10
CA LYS A 307 13.34 -7.96 -26.62
C LYS A 307 13.39 -8.05 -25.10
N GLN A 308 13.65 -6.95 -24.38
CA GLN A 308 13.63 -6.92 -22.92
C GLN A 308 12.21 -7.03 -22.37
N SER A 309 11.22 -6.41 -23.00
CA SER A 309 9.81 -6.50 -22.65
C SER A 309 9.30 -7.91 -22.90
N GLN A 310 9.64 -8.49 -24.05
CA GLN A 310 9.33 -9.87 -24.39
C GLN A 310 10.02 -10.83 -23.43
N ARG A 311 11.32 -10.66 -23.12
CA ARG A 311 12.01 -11.47 -22.10
C ARG A 311 11.42 -11.29 -20.70
N ARG A 312 11.03 -10.08 -20.31
CA ARG A 312 10.36 -9.81 -19.03
C ARG A 312 8.97 -10.45 -19.00
N THR A 313 8.22 -10.39 -20.08
CA THR A 313 6.90 -11.00 -20.24
C THR A 313 7.01 -12.52 -20.29
N GLU A 314 7.99 -13.08 -21.00
CA GLU A 314 8.27 -14.52 -21.05
C GLU A 314 8.75 -15.03 -19.69
N LYS A 315 9.63 -14.28 -19.00
CA LYS A 315 10.10 -14.60 -17.65
C LYS A 315 8.96 -14.48 -16.63
N ALA A 316 8.13 -13.44 -16.72
CA ALA A 316 6.96 -13.25 -15.87
C ALA A 316 5.90 -14.33 -16.13
N ASN A 317 5.59 -14.65 -17.38
CA ASN A 317 4.63 -15.70 -17.74
C ASN A 317 5.15 -17.09 -17.35
N LYS A 318 6.43 -17.37 -17.58
CA LYS A 318 7.07 -18.61 -17.15
C LYS A 318 7.02 -18.74 -15.62
N ARG A 319 7.39 -17.67 -14.91
CA ARG A 319 7.28 -17.59 -13.44
C ARG A 319 5.84 -17.75 -12.97
N VAL A 320 4.88 -17.05 -13.56
CA VAL A 320 3.45 -17.17 -13.23
C VAL A 320 2.93 -18.57 -13.48
N MET A 321 3.36 -19.27 -14.54
CA MET A 321 2.97 -20.67 -14.75
C MET A 321 3.65 -21.61 -13.75
N GLU A 322 4.96 -21.47 -13.52
CA GLU A 322 5.70 -22.24 -12.50
C GLU A 322 5.12 -22.03 -11.10
N TYR A 323 4.73 -20.80 -10.76
CA TYR A 323 4.08 -20.43 -9.52
C TYR A 323 2.63 -20.87 -9.46
N SER A 324 1.86 -20.80 -10.56
CA SER A 324 0.49 -21.33 -10.57
C SER A 324 0.48 -22.85 -10.39
N GLU A 325 1.42 -23.56 -11.00
CA GLU A 325 1.55 -25.02 -10.83
C GLU A 325 2.00 -25.39 -9.42
N ALA A 326 2.93 -24.63 -8.85
CA ALA A 326 3.41 -24.87 -7.50
C ALA A 326 2.41 -24.42 -6.42
N ARG A 327 1.63 -23.36 -6.67
CA ARG A 327 0.49 -22.94 -5.85
C ARG A 327 -0.56 -24.04 -5.79
N VAL A 328 -0.91 -24.65 -6.93
CA VAL A 328 -1.80 -25.82 -6.95
C VAL A 328 -1.22 -26.96 -6.10
N LYS A 329 0.07 -27.27 -6.22
CA LYS A 329 0.74 -28.31 -5.42
C LYS A 329 0.85 -28.00 -3.92
N PHE A 330 0.97 -26.73 -3.55
CA PHE A 330 1.04 -26.30 -2.14
C PHE A 330 -0.33 -26.35 -1.46
N PHE A 331 -1.41 -26.01 -2.20
CA PHE A 331 -2.77 -26.02 -1.68
C PHE A 331 -3.50 -27.37 -1.81
N GLU A 332 -3.06 -28.28 -2.69
CA GLU A 332 -3.60 -29.65 -2.79
C GLU A 332 -3.57 -30.43 -1.44
N PRO A 333 -2.45 -30.43 -0.68
CA PRO A 333 -2.40 -31.06 0.63
C PRO A 333 -3.35 -30.38 1.63
N LEU A 334 -3.47 -29.05 1.60
CA LEU A 334 -4.35 -28.30 2.49
C LEU A 334 -5.83 -28.66 2.23
N GLU A 335 -6.26 -28.81 0.98
CA GLU A 335 -7.60 -29.29 0.63
C GLU A 335 -7.91 -30.67 1.23
N ILE A 336 -6.92 -31.56 1.31
CA ILE A 336 -7.05 -32.89 1.93
C ILE A 336 -7.21 -32.79 3.45
N TYR A 337 -6.46 -31.90 4.10
CA TYR A 337 -6.61 -31.62 5.54
C TYR A 337 -7.95 -30.93 5.86
N PHE A 338 -8.47 -30.10 4.95
CA PHE A 338 -9.76 -29.43 5.12
C PHE A 338 -10.95 -30.36 4.86
N LYS A 339 -10.88 -31.27 3.88
CA LYS A 339 -11.92 -32.31 3.70
C LYS A 339 -12.06 -33.18 4.95
N LYS A 340 -10.95 -33.52 5.61
CA LYS A 340 -10.95 -34.29 6.86
C LYS A 340 -11.41 -33.51 8.12
N ALA A 341 -11.55 -32.19 8.03
CA ALA A 341 -11.99 -31.35 9.15
C ALA A 341 -13.45 -30.90 9.02
N VAL A 342 -14.09 -31.20 7.89
CA VAL A 342 -15.50 -30.87 7.57
C VAL A 342 -16.38 -32.12 7.55
N ASP A 343 -15.79 -33.31 7.51
CA ASP A 343 -16.40 -34.59 7.89
C ASP A 343 -16.06 -34.90 9.36
#